data_AF-A0A8S9ZIK3-F1
#
_entry.id   AF-A0A8S9ZIK3-F1
#
_cell.length_a   1.000
_cell.length_b   1.000
_cell.length_c   1.000
_cell.angle_alpha   90.00
_cell.angle_beta   90.00
_cell.angle_gamma   90.00
#
_symmetry.space_group_name_H-M   'P 1'
#
loop_
_entity.id
_entity.type
_entity.pdbx_description
1 polymer ?
#
loop_
_entity_poly.entity_id
_entity_poly.type
_entity_poly.pdbx_seq_one_letter_code
_entity_poly.pdbx_strand_id
1 'polypeptide(L)'
;MNNNTSVNSINLTNNNITGVVFELICPPIIYSIISIIGILFNTSICYITIKYRKYYDTFKSNTAILLSINSFFEILHQTGNFYHLIIALSGINYIQFGNAILFQSHTLIGYYCALFTFNSLSIDRIYSILNQQKYICGHLITIFILICFLIYIIIKTTINNSFKIVNGSIASISSVINQEFFLTYSQFMTLIGIGSYAIVGMVIIVRRVGLH
;
A
#
# COMPACT_ATOMS: atom_id res chain seq x y z
N MET A 1 2.75 -19.55 -45.34
CA MET A 1 2.95 -18.09 -45.52
C MET A 1 1.81 -17.37 -44.80
N ASN A 2 2.04 -16.89 -43.58
CA ASN A 2 1.11 -16.01 -42.87
C ASN A 2 1.94 -15.09 -41.96
N ASN A 3 2.60 -14.11 -42.58
CA ASN A 3 3.43 -13.09 -41.91
C ASN A 3 2.63 -11.81 -41.59
N ASN A 4 1.31 -11.91 -41.42
CA ASN A 4 0.44 -10.72 -41.28
C ASN A 4 -0.05 -10.46 -39.85
N THR A 5 0.29 -11.30 -38.86
CA THR A 5 -0.14 -11.09 -37.46
C THR A 5 0.85 -10.29 -36.63
N SER A 6 2.14 -10.25 -37.00
CA SER A 6 3.16 -9.45 -36.29
C SER A 6 3.16 -7.97 -36.70
N VAL A 7 2.62 -7.63 -37.87
CA VAL A 7 2.60 -6.24 -38.37
C VAL A 7 1.47 -5.43 -37.71
N ASN A 8 0.37 -6.08 -37.30
CA ASN A 8 -0.75 -5.40 -36.66
C ASN A 8 -0.51 -5.08 -35.18
N SER A 9 0.33 -5.84 -34.46
CA SER A 9 0.71 -5.48 -33.08
C SER A 9 1.74 -4.35 -33.04
N ILE A 10 2.58 -4.21 -34.07
CA ILE A 10 3.52 -3.09 -34.22
C ILE A 10 2.79 -1.81 -34.68
N ASN A 11 1.73 -1.93 -35.49
CA ASN A 11 0.96 -0.75 -35.91
C ASN A 11 0.02 -0.21 -34.81
N LEU A 12 -0.37 -1.03 -33.82
CA LEU A 12 -1.05 -0.53 -32.62
C LEU A 12 -0.09 0.21 -31.65
N THR A 13 1.23 -0.03 -31.76
CA THR A 13 2.26 0.77 -31.05
C THR A 13 2.59 2.09 -31.74
N ASN A 14 2.01 2.41 -32.90
CA ASN A 14 2.23 3.71 -33.56
C ASN A 14 1.16 4.76 -33.19
N ASN A 15 0.10 4.38 -32.49
CA ASN A 15 -0.75 5.31 -31.74
C ASN A 15 -0.22 5.46 -30.30
N ASN A 16 1.10 5.50 -30.17
CA ASN A 16 1.72 5.92 -28.93
C ASN A 16 1.21 7.32 -28.62
N ILE A 17 0.44 7.44 -27.55
CA ILE A 17 0.18 8.72 -26.88
C ILE A 17 1.51 9.14 -26.24
N THR A 18 2.47 9.51 -27.09
CA THR A 18 3.73 10.15 -26.72
C THR A 18 3.47 11.63 -26.66
N GLY A 19 3.67 12.21 -25.48
CA GLY A 19 3.34 13.60 -25.21
C GLY A 19 2.67 13.77 -23.87
N VAL A 20 2.76 14.98 -23.35
CA VAL A 20 2.15 15.42 -22.10
C VAL A 20 0.64 15.52 -22.35
N VAL A 21 -0.11 14.46 -22.03
CA VAL A 21 -1.58 14.50 -22.09
C VAL A 21 -2.11 14.88 -20.71
N PHE A 22 -2.84 15.99 -20.65
CA PHE A 22 -3.34 16.56 -19.39
C PHE A 22 -4.15 15.54 -18.57
N GLU A 23 -4.95 14.70 -19.23
CA GLU A 23 -5.73 13.63 -18.60
C GLU A 23 -4.86 12.58 -17.90
N LEU A 24 -3.66 12.29 -18.43
CA LEU A 24 -2.72 11.33 -17.85
C LEU A 24 -1.85 11.94 -16.75
N ILE A 25 -1.76 13.28 -16.68
CA ILE A 25 -0.89 14.00 -15.74
C ILE A 25 -1.64 14.51 -14.52
N CYS A 26 -2.92 14.86 -14.67
CA CYS A 26 -3.72 15.40 -13.58
C CYS A 26 -3.83 14.43 -12.38
N PRO A 27 -4.14 13.11 -12.56
CA PRO A 27 -4.19 12.19 -11.42
C PRO A 27 -2.85 12.02 -10.69
N PRO A 28 -1.69 11.81 -11.37
CA PRO A 28 -0.39 11.79 -10.70
C PRO A 28 -0.07 13.04 -9.89
N ILE A 29 -0.44 14.23 -10.36
CA ILE A 29 -0.23 15.50 -9.62
C ILE A 29 -1.03 15.48 -8.32
N ILE A 30 -2.32 15.16 -8.40
CA ILE A 30 -3.21 15.12 -7.23
C ILE A 30 -2.69 14.09 -6.21
N TYR A 31 -2.37 12.88 -6.66
CA TYR A 31 -1.85 11.83 -5.78
C TYR A 31 -0.49 12.20 -5.17
N SER A 32 0.36 12.95 -5.88
CA SER A 32 1.63 13.42 -5.34
C SER A 32 1.46 14.49 -4.27
N ILE A 33 0.49 15.41 -4.43
CA ILE A 33 0.16 16.39 -3.38
C ILE A 33 -0.35 15.68 -2.12
N ILE A 34 -1.25 14.71 -2.30
CA ILE A 34 -1.74 13.88 -1.18
C ILE A 34 -0.59 13.12 -0.51
N SER A 35 0.34 12.57 -1.30
CA SER A 35 1.53 11.88 -0.77
C SER A 35 2.43 12.80 0.04
N ILE A 36 2.64 14.06 -0.35
CA ILE A 36 3.45 15.00 0.44
C ILE A 36 2.86 15.17 1.84
N ILE A 37 1.55 15.42 1.90
CA ILE A 37 0.84 15.60 3.16
C ILE A 37 0.87 14.30 3.99
N GLY A 38 0.61 13.17 3.34
CA GLY A 38 0.64 11.86 3.99
C GLY A 38 2.01 11.51 4.57
N ILE A 39 3.11 11.80 3.85
CA ILE A 39 4.47 11.48 4.29
C ILE A 39 4.81 12.31 5.51
N LEU A 40 4.44 13.60 5.50
CA LEU A 40 4.63 14.50 6.64
C LEU A 40 3.92 13.98 7.90
N PHE A 41 2.64 13.60 7.80
CA PHE A 41 1.90 13.08 8.94
C PHE A 41 2.44 11.74 9.44
N ASN A 42 2.70 10.78 8.54
CA ASN A 42 3.21 9.48 8.92
C ASN A 42 4.63 9.57 9.52
N THR A 43 5.48 10.44 8.98
CA THR A 43 6.83 10.69 9.53
C THR A 43 6.74 11.33 10.90
N SER A 44 5.79 12.25 11.11
CA SER A 44 5.53 12.85 12.42
C SER A 44 5.13 11.79 13.46
N ILE A 45 4.27 10.83 13.10
CA ILE A 45 3.88 9.72 13.98
C ILE A 45 5.08 8.85 14.34
N CYS A 46 5.89 8.46 13.35
CA CYS A 46 7.12 7.70 13.59
C CYS A 46 8.08 8.47 14.52
N TYR A 47 8.33 9.75 14.21
CA TYR A 47 9.22 10.61 14.98
C TYR A 47 8.78 10.77 16.44
N ILE A 48 7.51 11.13 16.66
CA ILE A 48 6.95 11.31 18.01
C ILE A 48 7.03 10.01 18.77
N THR A 49 6.63 8.90 18.15
CA THR A 49 6.64 7.59 18.79
C THR A 49 8.04 7.18 19.21
N ILE A 50 9.07 7.39 18.38
CA ILE A 50 10.46 7.04 18.69
C ILE A 50 11.04 7.99 19.76
N LYS A 51 10.91 9.31 19.58
CA LYS A 51 11.52 10.32 20.45
C LYS A 51 10.93 10.30 21.85
N TYR A 52 9.60 10.20 21.97
CA TYR A 52 8.90 10.33 23.23
C TYR A 52 8.61 8.99 23.92
N ARG A 53 9.05 7.87 23.34
CA ARG A 53 8.87 6.52 23.91
C ARG A 53 9.38 6.37 25.34
N LYS A 54 10.54 6.96 25.63
CA LYS A 54 11.16 6.84 26.97
C LYS A 54 10.38 7.60 28.04
N TYR A 55 9.70 8.68 27.64
CA TYR A 55 9.11 9.65 28.55
C TYR A 55 7.64 9.38 28.87
N TYR A 56 6.87 8.78 27.95
CA TYR A 56 5.44 8.51 28.17
C TYR A 56 5.10 7.04 28.03
N ASP A 57 4.37 6.50 29.01
CA ASP A 57 3.97 5.09 29.02
C ASP A 57 3.02 4.72 27.89
N THR A 58 2.22 5.67 27.39
CA THR A 58 1.35 5.50 26.22
C THR A 58 2.15 5.07 24.99
N PHE A 59 3.33 5.65 24.76
CA PHE A 59 4.19 5.32 23.62
C PHE A 59 5.05 4.06 23.85
N LYS A 60 5.15 3.56 25.08
CA LYS A 60 5.78 2.26 25.37
C LYS A 60 4.89 1.08 24.97
N SER A 61 3.61 1.34 24.70
CA SER A 61 2.65 0.31 24.35
C SER A 61 2.95 -0.38 23.02
N ASN A 62 2.59 -1.66 22.96
CA ASN A 62 2.67 -2.53 21.79
C ASN A 62 1.94 -1.95 20.58
N THR A 63 0.77 -1.37 20.83
CA THR A 63 -0.07 -0.72 19.84
C THR A 63 0.60 0.53 19.26
N ALA A 64 1.35 1.31 20.05
CA ALA A 64 2.12 2.44 19.54
C ALA A 64 3.26 2.00 18.61
N ILE A 65 3.92 0.88 18.91
CA ILE A 65 4.96 0.31 18.04
C ILE A 65 4.33 -0.13 16.71
N LEU A 66 3.23 -0.88 16.75
CA LEU A 66 2.50 -1.31 15.55
C LEU A 66 1.99 -0.12 14.73
N LEU A 67 1.54 0.96 15.37
CA LEU A 67 1.13 2.18 14.70
C LEU A 67 2.31 2.87 13.99
N SER A 68 3.49 2.91 14.63
CA SER A 68 4.71 3.44 14.01
C SER A 68 5.16 2.58 12.83
N ILE A 69 5.02 1.26 12.92
CA ILE A 69 5.32 0.33 11.80
C ILE A 69 4.33 0.56 10.65
N ASN A 70 3.04 0.70 10.94
CA ASN A 70 2.04 1.02 9.93
C ASN A 70 2.35 2.34 9.22
N SER A 71 2.71 3.36 9.99
CA SER A 71 3.09 4.68 9.46
C SER A 71 4.34 4.59 8.56
N PHE A 72 5.31 3.74 8.90
CA PHE A 72 6.46 3.48 8.04
C PHE A 72 6.06 2.82 6.71
N PHE A 73 5.15 1.83 6.72
CA PHE A 73 4.65 1.22 5.50
C PHE A 73 3.83 2.18 4.63
N GLU A 74 3.05 3.08 5.25
CA GLU A 74 2.36 4.16 4.53
C GLU A 74 3.32 5.12 3.84
N ILE A 75 4.47 5.44 4.45
CA ILE A 75 5.51 6.25 3.81
C ILE A 75 6.03 5.54 2.55
N LEU A 76 6.37 4.24 2.65
CA LEU A 76 6.83 3.45 1.51
C LEU A 76 5.77 3.37 0.40
N HIS A 77 4.50 3.27 0.75
CA HIS A 77 3.39 3.28 -0.19
C HIS A 77 3.26 4.66 -0.89
N GLN A 78 3.43 5.75 -0.18
CA GLN A 78 3.22 7.08 -0.72
C GLN A 78 4.36 7.56 -1.64
N THR A 79 5.57 7.01 -1.51
CA THR A 79 6.69 7.33 -2.40
C THR A 79 6.45 6.91 -3.85
N GLY A 80 5.64 5.88 -4.09
CA GLY A 80 5.34 5.41 -5.45
C GLY A 80 4.57 6.41 -6.30
N ASN A 81 3.78 7.29 -5.67
CA ASN A 81 3.04 8.34 -6.39
C ASN A 81 3.98 9.34 -7.08
N PHE A 82 5.16 9.60 -6.52
CA PHE A 82 6.16 10.44 -7.17
C PHE A 82 6.76 9.77 -8.41
N TYR A 83 6.97 8.45 -8.38
CA TYR A 83 7.45 7.73 -9.55
C TYR A 83 6.44 7.77 -10.70
N HIS A 84 5.15 7.60 -10.38
CA HIS A 84 4.07 7.77 -11.36
C HIS A 84 4.05 9.19 -11.95
N LEU A 85 4.25 10.22 -11.11
CA LEU A 85 4.36 11.61 -11.56
C LEU A 85 5.56 11.83 -12.49
N ILE A 86 6.74 11.28 -12.17
CA ILE A 86 7.94 11.40 -13.00
C ILE A 86 7.68 10.80 -14.40
N ILE A 87 7.03 9.64 -14.47
CA ILE A 87 6.70 9.00 -15.75
C ILE A 87 5.73 9.85 -16.55
N ALA A 88 4.68 10.36 -15.91
CA ALA A 88 3.69 11.21 -16.58
C ALA A 88 4.30 12.53 -17.10
N LEU A 89 5.17 13.16 -16.31
CA LEU A 89 5.88 14.39 -16.71
C LEU A 89 6.93 14.16 -17.80
N SER A 90 7.51 12.96 -17.87
CA SER A 90 8.49 12.61 -18.92
C SER A 90 7.87 12.51 -20.32
N GLY A 91 6.54 12.45 -20.42
CA GLY A 91 5.83 12.30 -21.70
C GLY A 91 5.91 10.90 -22.30
N ILE A 92 6.63 9.97 -21.67
CA ILE A 92 6.67 8.54 -22.04
C ILE A 92 5.34 7.87 -21.66
N ASN A 93 4.73 8.26 -20.53
CA ASN A 93 3.45 7.79 -19.97
C ASN A 93 3.37 6.29 -19.63
N TYR A 94 4.13 5.43 -20.30
CA TYR A 94 4.08 3.99 -20.19
C TYR A 94 5.48 3.39 -20.18
N ILE A 95 5.73 2.48 -19.25
CA ILE A 95 7.03 1.82 -19.08
C ILE A 95 6.87 0.30 -19.04
N GLN A 96 7.96 -0.41 -19.30
CA GLN A 96 8.01 -1.86 -19.15
C GLN A 96 7.88 -2.25 -17.67
N PHE A 97 7.09 -3.29 -17.42
CA PHE A 97 6.75 -3.79 -16.10
C PHE A 97 7.99 -4.19 -15.27
N GLY A 98 9.00 -4.78 -15.90
CA GLY A 98 10.26 -5.10 -15.23
C GLY A 98 10.93 -3.87 -14.61
N ASN A 99 11.00 -2.78 -15.38
CA ASN A 99 11.56 -1.51 -14.89
C ASN A 99 10.65 -0.89 -13.83
N ALA A 100 9.33 -0.95 -14.02
CA ALA A 100 8.36 -0.43 -13.07
C ALA A 100 8.50 -1.09 -11.69
N ILE A 101 8.65 -2.43 -11.65
CA ILE A 101 8.82 -3.18 -10.40
C ILE A 101 10.15 -2.87 -9.71
N LEU A 102 11.24 -2.70 -10.45
CA LEU A 102 12.54 -2.35 -9.85
C LEU A 102 12.42 -1.07 -9.00
N PHE A 103 11.71 -0.07 -9.51
CA PHE A 103 11.52 1.19 -8.79
C PHE A 103 10.33 1.19 -7.81
N GLN A 104 9.26 0.41 -8.02
CA GLN A 104 8.06 0.43 -7.17
C GLN A 104 7.86 -0.80 -6.27
N SER A 105 8.81 -1.73 -6.22
CA SER A 105 8.72 -2.92 -5.34
C SER A 105 8.50 -2.55 -3.87
N HIS A 106 9.25 -1.56 -3.36
CA HIS A 106 9.10 -1.05 -2.00
C HIS A 106 7.70 -0.47 -1.74
N THR A 107 7.12 0.18 -2.73
CA THR A 107 5.78 0.77 -2.67
C THR A 107 4.69 -0.30 -2.60
N LEU A 108 4.81 -1.35 -3.41
CA LEU A 108 3.88 -2.49 -3.36
C LEU A 108 3.92 -3.18 -2.00
N ILE A 109 5.13 -3.42 -1.47
CA ILE A 109 5.30 -3.99 -0.13
C ILE A 109 4.66 -3.07 0.91
N GLY A 110 4.94 -1.76 0.85
CA GLY A 110 4.34 -0.75 1.73
C GLY A 110 2.82 -0.80 1.72
N TYR A 111 2.20 -0.84 0.54
CA TYR A 111 0.74 -0.87 0.39
C TYR A 111 0.09 -2.08 1.09
N TYR A 112 0.56 -3.29 0.79
CA TYR A 112 -0.03 -4.50 1.37
C TYR A 112 0.29 -4.66 2.85
N CYS A 113 1.51 -4.31 3.27
CA CYS A 113 1.88 -4.38 4.67
C CYS A 113 1.15 -3.34 5.52
N ALA A 114 0.87 -2.14 4.99
CA ALA A 114 0.05 -1.14 5.66
C ALA A 114 -1.39 -1.64 5.85
N LEU A 115 -2.04 -2.16 4.80
CA LEU A 115 -3.39 -2.73 4.92
C LEU A 115 -3.47 -3.86 5.94
N PHE A 116 -2.49 -4.77 5.92
CA PHE A 116 -2.44 -5.88 6.87
C PHE A 116 -2.20 -5.39 8.31
N THR A 117 -1.24 -4.47 8.50
CA THR A 117 -0.91 -3.94 9.82
C THR A 117 -2.06 -3.12 10.40
N PHE A 118 -2.80 -2.39 9.57
CA PHE A 118 -4.02 -1.69 9.96
C PHE A 118 -5.07 -2.65 10.53
N ASN A 119 -5.34 -3.77 9.86
CA ASN A 119 -6.27 -4.77 10.36
C ASN A 119 -5.79 -5.48 11.61
N SER A 120 -4.51 -5.80 11.64
CA SER A 120 -3.83 -6.37 12.79
C SER A 120 -3.99 -5.48 14.03
N LEU A 121 -3.83 -4.16 13.87
CA LEU A 121 -4.10 -3.16 14.91
C LEU A 121 -5.57 -3.14 15.35
N SER A 122 -6.51 -3.23 14.41
CA SER A 122 -7.94 -3.22 14.76
C SER A 122 -8.34 -4.46 15.55
N ILE A 123 -7.79 -5.62 15.19
CA ILE A 123 -7.99 -6.89 15.88
C ILE A 123 -7.35 -6.84 17.28
N ASP A 124 -6.12 -6.32 17.41
CA ASP A 124 -5.44 -6.11 18.71
C ASP A 124 -6.30 -5.24 19.65
N ARG A 125 -6.96 -4.19 19.12
CA ARG A 125 -7.88 -3.36 19.92
C ARG A 125 -9.11 -4.12 20.40
N ILE A 126 -9.75 -4.91 19.54
CA ILE A 126 -10.89 -5.76 19.96
C ILE A 126 -10.44 -6.73 21.04
N TYR A 127 -9.32 -7.43 20.83
CA TYR A 127 -8.80 -8.34 21.83
C TYR A 127 -8.48 -7.64 23.14
N SER A 128 -7.85 -6.46 23.11
CA SER A 128 -7.54 -5.70 24.33
C SER A 128 -8.77 -5.33 25.17
N ILE A 129 -9.94 -5.20 24.54
CA ILE A 129 -11.22 -4.92 25.21
C ILE A 129 -11.81 -6.20 25.84
N LEU A 130 -11.62 -7.35 25.19
CA LEU A 130 -12.16 -8.64 25.59
C LEU A 130 -11.25 -9.39 26.59
N ASN A 131 -9.93 -9.35 26.38
CA ASN A 131 -8.90 -10.04 27.13
C ASN A 131 -7.64 -9.15 27.29
N GLN A 132 -7.00 -9.16 28.46
CA GLN A 132 -5.85 -8.28 28.76
C GLN A 132 -4.51 -8.75 28.15
N GLN A 133 -4.47 -9.81 27.34
CA GLN A 133 -3.23 -10.33 26.76
C GLN A 133 -2.85 -9.60 25.47
N LYS A 134 -1.57 -9.24 25.33
CA LYS A 134 -1.03 -8.48 24.19
C LYS A 134 -0.01 -9.33 23.43
N TYR A 135 -0.18 -9.51 22.12
CA TYR A 135 0.64 -10.43 21.30
C TYR A 135 1.45 -9.73 20.19
N ILE A 136 2.46 -8.91 20.52
CA ILE A 136 3.29 -8.25 19.48
C ILE A 136 4.00 -9.28 18.59
N CYS A 137 4.59 -10.31 19.19
CA CYS A 137 5.50 -11.20 18.48
C CYS A 137 4.77 -11.91 17.32
N GLY A 138 3.51 -12.31 17.54
CA GLY A 138 2.66 -12.89 16.49
C GLY A 138 2.37 -11.93 15.34
N HIS A 139 2.10 -10.66 15.63
CA HIS A 139 1.90 -9.64 14.60
C HIS A 139 3.17 -9.39 13.77
N LEU A 140 4.35 -9.36 14.39
CA LEU A 140 5.61 -9.18 13.67
C LEU A 140 5.96 -10.40 12.79
N ILE A 141 5.75 -11.61 13.29
CA ILE A 141 5.98 -12.85 12.53
C ILE A 141 5.05 -12.90 11.31
N THR A 142 3.77 -12.55 11.48
CA THR A 142 2.81 -12.55 10.37
C THR A 142 3.14 -11.48 9.32
N ILE A 143 3.57 -10.28 9.73
CA ILE A 143 4.06 -9.25 8.82
C ILE A 143 5.29 -9.75 8.03
N PHE A 144 6.24 -10.42 8.70
CA PHE A 144 7.43 -10.96 8.05
C PHE A 144 7.09 -12.03 7.00
N ILE A 145 6.20 -12.98 7.35
CA ILE A 145 5.72 -14.01 6.42
C ILE A 145 5.04 -13.36 5.19
N LEU A 146 4.22 -12.33 5.42
CA LEU A 146 3.55 -11.59 4.34
C LEU A 146 4.57 -10.92 3.41
N ILE A 147 5.61 -10.28 3.93
CA ILE A 147 6.66 -9.65 3.13
C ILE A 147 7.37 -10.69 2.26
N CYS A 148 7.78 -11.83 2.83
CA CYS A 148 8.44 -12.90 2.08
C CYS A 148 7.54 -13.44 0.96
N PHE A 149 6.25 -13.63 1.25
CA PHE A 149 5.27 -14.07 0.26
C PHE A 149 5.07 -13.06 -0.88
N LEU A 150 4.99 -11.77 -0.55
CA LEU A 150 4.87 -10.69 -1.54
C LEU A 150 6.10 -10.61 -2.43
N ILE A 151 7.31 -10.70 -1.86
CA ILE A 151 8.56 -10.72 -2.62
C ILE A 151 8.57 -11.90 -3.60
N TYR A 152 8.19 -13.09 -3.14
CA TYR A 152 8.09 -14.27 -4.00
C TYR A 152 7.13 -14.05 -5.19
N ILE A 153 5.93 -13.51 -4.93
CA ILE A 153 4.96 -13.22 -5.99
C ILE A 153 5.52 -12.17 -6.97
N ILE A 154 6.09 -11.08 -6.46
CA ILE A 154 6.66 -10.01 -7.30
C ILE A 154 7.73 -10.58 -8.23
N ILE A 155 8.67 -11.38 -7.70
CA ILE A 155 9.73 -12.00 -8.50
C ILE A 155 9.14 -12.91 -9.58
N LYS A 156 8.24 -13.83 -9.19
CA LYS A 156 7.61 -14.78 -10.12
C LYS A 156 6.86 -14.07 -11.24
N THR A 157 6.09 -13.04 -10.93
CA THR A 157 5.34 -12.27 -11.93
C THR A 157 6.28 -11.46 -12.82
N THR A 158 7.35 -10.89 -12.27
CA THR A 158 8.34 -10.11 -13.04
C THR A 158 9.01 -10.97 -14.10
N ILE A 159 9.42 -12.19 -13.76
CA ILE A 159 10.03 -13.14 -14.71
C ILE A 159 9.08 -13.46 -15.87
N ASN A 160 7.79 -13.64 -15.57
CA ASN A 160 6.80 -14.05 -16.57
C ASN A 160 6.27 -12.90 -17.44
N ASN A 161 6.30 -11.65 -16.95
CA ASN A 161 5.62 -10.51 -17.56
C ASN A 161 6.51 -9.27 -17.77
N SER A 162 7.84 -9.42 -17.77
CA SER A 162 8.81 -8.31 -17.81
C SER A 162 8.54 -7.26 -18.91
N PHE A 163 8.10 -7.70 -20.08
CA PHE A 163 7.85 -6.86 -21.26
C PHE A 163 6.45 -6.24 -21.32
N LYS A 164 5.54 -6.55 -20.38
CA LYS A 164 4.22 -5.91 -20.36
C LYS A 164 4.35 -4.42 -20.08
N ILE A 165 3.47 -3.63 -20.66
CA ILE A 165 3.49 -2.17 -20.57
C ILE A 165 2.52 -1.72 -19.48
N VAL A 166 2.97 -0.81 -18.61
CA VAL A 166 2.19 -0.26 -17.48
C VAL A 166 2.38 1.25 -17.40
N ASN A 167 1.40 1.99 -16.85
CA ASN A 167 1.45 3.45 -16.75
C ASN A 167 2.27 3.96 -15.55
N GLY A 168 2.95 3.06 -14.83
CA GLY A 168 3.74 3.40 -13.64
C GLY A 168 2.91 3.70 -12.39
N SER A 169 1.59 3.59 -12.44
CA SER A 169 0.74 3.63 -11.23
C SER A 169 0.78 2.29 -10.50
N ILE A 170 0.68 2.33 -9.17
CA ILE A 170 0.57 1.12 -8.33
C ILE A 170 -0.60 0.24 -8.78
N ALA A 171 -1.72 0.85 -9.16
CA ALA A 171 -2.89 0.15 -9.67
C ALA A 171 -2.55 -0.66 -10.94
N SER A 172 -1.86 -0.06 -11.91
CA SER A 172 -1.44 -0.75 -13.13
C SER A 172 -0.42 -1.87 -12.90
N ILE A 173 0.47 -1.71 -11.92
CA ILE A 173 1.43 -2.77 -11.58
C ILE A 173 0.68 -3.90 -10.88
N SER A 174 -0.23 -3.58 -9.95
CA SER A 174 -1.02 -4.57 -9.22
C SER A 174 -1.94 -5.41 -10.13
N SER A 175 -2.47 -4.83 -11.20
CA SER A 175 -3.31 -5.55 -12.16
C SER A 175 -2.54 -6.65 -12.90
N VAL A 176 -1.25 -6.41 -13.19
CA VAL A 176 -0.38 -7.41 -13.83
C VAL A 176 0.02 -8.51 -12.85
N ILE A 177 0.13 -8.22 -11.55
CA ILE A 177 0.54 -9.20 -10.54
C ILE A 177 -0.56 -10.22 -10.27
N ASN A 178 -1.82 -9.79 -10.10
CA ASN A 178 -3.05 -10.60 -10.19
C ASN A 178 -4.26 -9.72 -9.80
N GLN A 179 -4.90 -9.06 -10.78
CA GLN A 179 -5.94 -8.05 -10.52
C GLN A 179 -7.07 -8.54 -9.61
N GLU A 180 -7.56 -9.77 -9.80
CA GLU A 180 -8.72 -10.28 -9.06
C GLU A 180 -8.39 -10.59 -7.60
N PHE A 181 -7.26 -11.24 -7.36
CA PHE A 181 -6.84 -11.60 -6.00
C PHE A 181 -6.57 -10.34 -5.15
N PHE A 182 -5.83 -9.37 -5.70
CA PHE A 182 -5.42 -8.21 -4.93
C PHE A 182 -6.53 -7.19 -4.71
N LEU A 183 -7.43 -7.00 -5.69
CA LEU A 183 -8.60 -6.14 -5.50
C LEU A 183 -9.51 -6.72 -4.41
N THR A 184 -9.85 -8.00 -4.51
CA THR A 184 -10.69 -8.70 -3.52
C THR A 184 -10.04 -8.68 -2.14
N TYR A 185 -8.73 -8.94 -2.06
CA TYR A 185 -7.98 -8.89 -0.81
C TYR A 185 -8.01 -7.50 -0.18
N SER A 186 -7.75 -6.44 -0.94
CA SER A 186 -7.74 -5.06 -0.42
C SER A 186 -9.12 -4.61 0.07
N GLN A 187 -10.19 -4.95 -0.66
CA GLN A 187 -11.58 -4.66 -0.27
C GLN A 187 -11.98 -5.44 0.99
N PHE A 188 -11.65 -6.72 1.06
CA PHE A 188 -11.91 -7.56 2.23
C PHE A 188 -11.17 -7.04 3.46
N MET A 189 -9.89 -6.69 3.30
CA MET A 189 -9.07 -6.17 4.37
C MET A 189 -9.60 -4.82 4.88
N THR A 190 -9.92 -3.88 3.99
CA THR A 190 -10.49 -2.59 4.41
C THR A 190 -11.83 -2.73 5.13
N LEU A 191 -12.70 -3.64 4.65
CA LEU A 191 -14.00 -3.91 5.29
C LEU A 191 -13.83 -4.44 6.72
N ILE A 192 -12.91 -5.38 6.94
CA ILE A 192 -12.59 -5.89 8.29
C ILE A 192 -12.09 -4.76 9.18
N GLY A 193 -11.18 -3.93 8.68
CA GLY A 193 -10.61 -2.81 9.42
C GLY A 193 -11.68 -1.81 9.86
N ILE A 194 -12.55 -1.37 8.95
CA ILE A 194 -13.63 -0.45 9.27
C ILE A 194 -14.63 -1.08 10.25
N GLY A 195 -15.05 -2.32 9.99
CA GLY A 195 -15.99 -3.05 10.85
C GLY A 195 -15.46 -3.21 12.28
N SER A 196 -14.18 -3.56 12.42
CA SER A 196 -13.54 -3.71 13.73
C SER A 196 -13.42 -2.39 14.49
N TYR A 197 -13.06 -1.28 13.83
CA TYR A 197 -13.07 0.04 14.45
C TYR A 197 -14.48 0.49 14.86
N ALA A 198 -15.50 0.20 14.04
CA ALA A 198 -16.90 0.51 14.37
C ALA A 198 -17.36 -0.25 15.63
N ILE A 199 -17.02 -1.54 15.74
CA ILE A 199 -17.30 -2.35 16.94
C ILE A 199 -16.60 -1.77 18.18
N VAL A 200 -15.31 -1.44 18.07
CA VAL A 200 -14.55 -0.80 19.15
C VAL A 200 -15.22 0.51 19.59
N GLY A 201 -15.64 1.34 18.64
CA GLY A 201 -16.38 2.59 18.91
C GLY A 201 -17.69 2.34 19.66
N MET A 202 -18.50 1.39 19.20
CA MET A 202 -19.76 1.02 19.88
C MET A 202 -19.52 0.52 21.30
N VAL A 203 -18.54 -0.36 21.53
CA VAL A 203 -18.25 -0.89 22.87
C VAL A 203 -17.84 0.22 23.83
N ILE A 204 -17.03 1.19 23.37
CA ILE A 204 -16.63 2.34 24.18
C ILE A 204 -17.83 3.21 24.55
N ILE A 205 -18.74 3.46 23.60
CA ILE A 205 -19.97 4.24 23.84
C ILE A 205 -20.86 3.53 24.86
N VAL A 206 -21.14 2.23 24.66
CA VAL A 206 -21.98 1.44 25.57
C VAL A 206 -21.40 1.41 26.99
N ARG A 207 -20.08 1.21 27.13
CA ARG A 207 -19.42 1.25 28.45
C ARG A 207 -19.52 2.63 29.12
N ARG A 208 -19.47 3.73 28.35
CA ARG A 208 -19.64 5.08 28.92
C ARG A 208 -21.08 5.38 29.32
N VAL A 209 -22.06 4.93 28.55
CA VAL A 209 -23.49 5.17 28.82
C VAL A 209 -24.00 4.27 29.94
N GLY A 210 -23.54 3.01 30.03
CA GLY A 210 -23.93 2.06 31.07
C GLY A 210 -23.22 2.22 32.43
N LEU A 211 -22.33 3.21 32.57
CA LEU A 211 -21.71 3.60 33.85
C LEU A 211 -22.41 4.81 34.51
N HIS A 212 -23.60 5.17 34.01
CA HIS A 212 -24.55 6.09 34.66
C HIS A 212 -25.80 5.35 35.13
#